data_AF-A0A3Q1GAZ4-F1
#
_entry.id   AF-A0A3Q1GAZ4-F1
#
_cell.length_a   1.000
_cell.length_b   1.000
_cell.length_c   1.000
_cell.angle_alpha   90.00
_cell.angle_beta   90.00
_cell.angle_gamma   90.00
#
_symmetry.space_group_name_H-M   'P 1'
#
loop_
_entity.id
_entity.type
_entity.pdbx_description
1 polymer ?
#
loop_
_entity_poly.entity_id
_entity_poly.type
_entity_poly.pdbx_seq_one_letter_code
_entity_poly.pdbx_strand_id
1 'polypeptide(L)' 'MGKLRFISILVAVLAVLLGQRIYSLRKRALATRELVKNHLPNCVLLENLDHGSEDITILGDGLAFISTVS' A
#
# COMPACT_ATOMS: atom_id res chain seq x y z
N MET A 1 -21.62 41.35 -3.79
CA MET A 1 -20.56 40.81 -2.91
C MET A 1 -20.95 39.54 -2.14
N GLY A 2 -22.18 39.40 -1.61
CA GLY A 2 -22.57 38.24 -0.77
C GLY A 2 -22.51 36.86 -1.46
N LYS A 3 -23.04 36.74 -2.69
CA LYS A 3 -23.09 35.45 -3.43
C LYS A 3 -21.70 34.83 -3.66
N LEU A 4 -20.71 35.67 -3.99
CA LEU A 4 -19.34 35.23 -4.21
C LEU A 4 -18.70 34.69 -2.91
N ARG A 5 -18.98 35.34 -1.77
CA ARG A 5 -18.56 34.85 -0.45
C ARG A 5 -19.15 33.48 -0.13
N PHE A 6 -20.43 33.26 -0.38
CA PHE A 6 -21.07 31.96 -0.15
C PHE A 6 -20.47 30.85 -1.01
N ILE A 7 -20.27 31.10 -2.31
CA ILE A 7 -19.64 30.13 -3.22
C ILE A 7 -18.22 29.81 -2.75
N SER A 8 -17.44 30.83 -2.39
CA SER A 8 -16.08 30.64 -1.90
C SER A 8 -16.01 29.79 -0.62
N ILE A 9 -16.90 30.06 0.35
CA ILE A 9 -16.99 29.26 1.58
C ILE A 9 -17.36 27.81 1.26
N LEU A 10 -18.34 27.61 0.37
CA LEU A 10 -18.75 26.27 -0.04
C LEU A 10 -17.60 25.48 -0.67
N VAL A 11 -16.85 26.08 -1.59
CA VAL A 11 -15.69 25.45 -2.23
C VAL A 11 -14.60 25.13 -1.20
N ALA A 12 -14.33 26.04 -0.25
CA ALA A 12 -13.35 25.80 0.80
C ALA A 12 -13.73 24.61 1.69
N VAL A 13 -15.00 24.52 2.10
CA VAL A 13 -15.51 23.40 2.90
C VAL A 13 -15.39 22.08 2.13
N LEU A 14 -15.78 22.07 0.85
CA LEU A 14 -15.66 20.87 0.01
C LEU A 14 -14.20 20.45 -0.18
N ALA A 15 -13.29 21.39 -0.40
CA ALA A 15 -11.86 21.12 -0.56
C ALA A 15 -11.26 20.50 0.71
N VAL A 16 -11.62 20.99 1.89
CA VAL A 16 -11.17 20.42 3.17
C VAL A 16 -11.71 19.01 3.36
N LEU A 17 -13.01 18.77 3.10
CA LEU A 17 -13.63 17.46 3.24
C LEU A 17 -13.00 16.42 2.29
N LEU A 18 -12.87 16.77 1.00
CA LEU A 18 -12.25 15.90 -0.01
C LEU A 18 -10.76 15.69 0.28
N GLY A 19 -10.04 16.75 0.60
CA GLY A 19 -8.61 16.71 0.93
C GLY A 19 -8.33 15.79 2.11
N GLN A 20 -9.14 15.85 3.17
CA GLN A 20 -9.01 14.98 4.34
C GLN A 20 -9.21 13.50 3.98
N ARG A 21 -10.19 13.18 3.12
CA ARG A 21 -10.44 11.81 2.66
C ARG A 21 -9.30 11.29 1.80
N ILE A 22 -8.84 12.08 0.83
CA ILE A 22 -7.70 11.73 -0.04
C ILE A 22 -6.44 11.52 0.79
N TYR A 23 -6.16 12.42 1.73
CA TYR A 23 -5.00 12.30 2.62
C TYR A 23 -5.05 11.02 3.47
N SER A 24 -6.22 10.71 4.03
CA SER A 24 -6.43 9.47 4.80
C SER A 24 -6.20 8.22 3.94
N LEU A 25 -6.71 8.21 2.69
CA LEU A 25 -6.48 7.11 1.76
C LEU A 25 -4.99 6.96 1.41
N ARG A 26 -4.29 8.06 1.10
CA ARG A 26 -2.84 8.02 0.81
C ARG A 26 -2.05 7.45 1.99
N LYS A 27 -2.41 7.82 3.22
CA LYS A 27 -1.77 7.31 4.44
C LYS A 27 -2.02 5.81 4.62
N ARG A 28 -3.26 5.34 4.44
CA ARG A 28 -3.62 3.91 4.57
C ARG A 28 -2.96 3.06 3.49
N ALA A 29 -2.90 3.57 2.27
CA ALA A 29 -2.27 2.89 1.14
C ALA A 29 -0.73 2.96 1.16
N LEU A 30 -0.13 3.65 2.15
CA LEU A 30 1.31 3.90 2.22
C LEU A 30 1.87 4.50 0.91
N ALA A 31 1.07 5.32 0.20
CA ALA A 31 1.34 5.73 -1.17
C ALA A 31 2.57 6.64 -1.35
N THR A 32 3.12 7.16 -0.26
CA THR A 32 4.35 7.99 -0.25
C THR A 32 5.48 7.34 0.54
N ARG A 33 5.34 6.06 0.92
CA ARG A 33 6.38 5.35 1.68
C ARG A 33 7.52 5.01 0.73
N GLU A 34 8.71 5.49 1.05
CA GLU A 34 9.95 5.05 0.40
C GLU A 34 10.49 3.77 1.05
N LEU A 35 11.04 2.88 0.24
CA LEU A 35 11.65 1.63 0.71
C LEU A 35 13.15 1.85 0.91
N VAL A 36 13.59 1.79 2.17
CA VAL A 36 15.02 1.72 2.49
C VAL A 36 15.51 0.32 2.14
N LYS A 37 16.49 0.24 1.23
CA LYS A 37 17.05 -1.03 0.77
C LYS A 37 17.97 -1.61 1.85
N ASN A 38 17.51 -2.65 2.53
CA ASN A 38 18.33 -3.44 3.46
C ASN A 38 18.69 -4.77 2.78
N HIS A 39 19.81 -4.80 2.06
CA HIS A 39 20.25 -6.00 1.37
C HIS A 39 20.88 -6.99 2.36
N LEU A 40 20.34 -8.21 2.42
CA LEU A 40 20.93 -9.30 3.18
C LEU A 40 21.99 -10.03 2.31
N PRO A 41 23.05 -10.56 2.92
CA PRO A 41 23.99 -11.42 2.20
C PRO A 41 23.31 -12.75 1.81
N ASN A 42 23.74 -13.33 0.69
CA ASN A 42 23.33 -14.67 0.23
C ASN A 42 21.83 -14.86 -0.07
N CYS A 43 21.09 -13.81 -0.44
CA CYS A 43 19.74 -13.96 -0.96
C CYS A 43 19.76 -14.54 -2.39
N VAL A 44 18.93 -15.54 -2.65
CA VAL A 44 18.79 -16.20 -3.96
C VAL A 44 17.30 -16.29 -4.32
N LEU A 45 16.98 -16.16 -5.60
CA LEU A 45 15.63 -16.39 -6.13
C LEU A 45 15.36 -17.89 -6.17
N LEU A 46 14.21 -18.33 -5.64
CA LEU A 46 13.78 -19.73 -5.76
C LEU A 46 13.28 -19.99 -7.19
N GLU A 47 13.78 -21.06 -7.80
CA GLU A 47 13.39 -21.47 -9.15
C GLU A 47 11.94 -21.99 -9.18
N ASN A 48 11.25 -21.83 -10.32
CA ASN A 48 9.90 -22.33 -10.58
C ASN A 48 8.78 -21.72 -9.71
N LEU A 49 8.97 -20.49 -9.21
CA LEU A 49 7.97 -19.70 -8.48
C LEU A 49 7.65 -18.37 -9.19
N ASP A 50 7.28 -18.47 -10.47
CA ASP A 50 7.13 -17.30 -11.34
C ASP A 50 5.78 -16.58 -11.21
N HIS A 51 4.79 -17.22 -10.58
CA HIS A 51 3.39 -16.78 -10.53
C HIS A 51 2.86 -16.67 -9.10
N GLY A 52 3.58 -15.95 -8.25
CA GLY A 52 3.15 -15.62 -6.89
C GLY A 52 3.52 -16.68 -5.86
N SER A 53 3.83 -16.19 -4.65
CA SER A 53 4.17 -16.97 -3.45
C SER A 53 3.62 -16.25 -2.22
N GLU A 54 2.32 -15.95 -2.27
CA GLU A 54 1.63 -15.05 -1.33
C GLU A 54 1.58 -15.58 0.11
N ASP A 55 1.58 -16.90 0.28
CA ASP A 55 1.49 -17.57 1.56
C ASP A 55 2.49 -18.72 1.65
N ILE A 56 3.09 -18.89 2.84
CA ILE A 56 4.07 -19.92 3.13
C ILE A 56 3.86 -20.45 4.55
N THR A 57 3.85 -21.77 4.70
CA THR A 57 3.80 -22.44 6.01
C THR A 57 4.97 -23.40 6.14
N ILE A 58 5.75 -23.26 7.21
CA ILE A 58 6.89 -24.13 7.53
C ILE A 58 6.51 -25.04 8.70
N LEU A 59 6.65 -26.35 8.49
CA LEU A 59 6.40 -27.40 9.48
C LEU A 59 7.55 -27.52 10.49
N GLY A 60 7.29 -28.23 11.60
CA GLY A 60 8.29 -28.45 12.66
C GLY A 60 9.51 -29.28 12.22
N ASP A 61 9.39 -30.03 11.12
CA ASP A 61 10.48 -30.78 10.50
C ASP A 61 11.24 -29.98 9.42
N GLY A 62 10.83 -28.73 9.16
CA GLY A 62 11.47 -27.83 8.19
C GLY A 62 10.91 -27.92 6.77
N LEU A 63 9.90 -28.75 6.51
CA LEU A 63 9.20 -28.75 5.21
C LEU A 63 8.37 -27.47 5.05
N ALA A 64 8.43 -26.86 3.87
CA ALA A 64 7.69 -25.63 3.55
C ALA A 64 6.65 -25.88 2.46
N PHE A 65 5.40 -25.48 2.73
CA PHE A 65 4.35 -25.37 1.72
C PHE A 65 4.27 -23.92 1.26
N ILE A 66 4.27 -23.70 -0.05
CA ILE A 66 4.15 -22.37 -0.66
C ILE A 66 2.90 -22.36 -1.53
N SER A 67 1.99 -21.42 -1.28
CA SER A 67 0.81 -21.18 -2.13
C SER A 67 1.24 -20.49 -3.42
N THR A 68 0.88 -21.06 -4.57
CA THR A 68 1.19 -20.52 -5.90
C THR A 68 -0.09 -20.36 -6.72
N VAL A 69 -0.17 -19.28 -7.50
CA VAL A 69 -1.24 -19.12 -8.49
C VAL A 69 -0.92 -20.05 -9.66
N SER A 70 -1.71 -21.12 -9.80
CA SER A 70 -1.62 -22.06 -10.93
C SER A 70 -2.08 -21.45 -12.24
#